data_AF-A0A318CCF8-F1
#
_entry.id   AF-A0A318CCF8-F1
#
_cell.length_a   1.000
_cell.length_b   1.000
_cell.length_c   1.000
_cell.angle_alpha   90.00
_cell.angle_beta   90.00
_cell.angle_gamma   90.00
#
_symmetry.space_group_name_H-M   'P 1'
#
loop_
_entity.id
_entity.type
_entity.pdbx_description
1 polymer ?
#
loop_
_entity_poly.entity_id
_entity_poly.type
_entity_poly.pdbx_seq_one_letter_code
_entity_poly.pdbx_strand_id
1 'polypeptide(L)'
;MVVEKKFEFDSSGIEILKTTSASADLQIDLVEEGNVIAYVEVDSNDYVPEAERSGKKLTIRFQKGTNINIPFIKNLFDGGADVKNIRLLVPRSIQELDANNASGDISITDFDLRGLKINNVSGDVKIENCSMNEFNFSTVSGDLTFVASNYRRGKFGSVSGDLNIKGLPPMERDTSVSTVSGDAIISYSDEPRFDAAISSVSGDVSSDVGLVKVDKKHYRSGNGEPQEYLKMSSVSGDLIINAKYRGTPAKEVKVETAPKVSEERRSDRATVEENLQDQETKKILLLFKEGKLTKEYAVEMLGILGYSEKEIEEMLEVDEELKKLKDSVDVVMTEEDAESEESSEEPEAPEKPKST
;
A
#
# COMPACT_ATOMS: atom_id res chain seq x y z
N MET A 1 -38.30 -1.29 -10.43
CA MET A 1 -38.33 -2.77 -10.43
C MET A 1 -36.90 -3.20 -10.70
N VAL A 2 -36.31 -4.06 -9.88
CA VAL A 2 -34.95 -4.55 -10.14
C VAL A 2 -35.02 -5.59 -11.25
N VAL A 3 -34.17 -5.45 -12.26
CA VAL A 3 -34.05 -6.37 -13.39
C VAL A 3 -32.60 -6.82 -13.52
N GLU A 4 -32.39 -8.06 -13.96
CA GLU A 4 -31.06 -8.55 -14.33
C GLU A 4 -30.84 -8.32 -15.83
N LYS A 5 -29.73 -7.66 -16.19
CA LYS A 5 -29.33 -7.39 -17.57
C LYS A 5 -28.02 -8.09 -17.89
N LYS A 6 -27.95 -8.73 -19.07
CA LYS A 6 -26.73 -9.36 -19.60
C LYS A 6 -26.04 -8.42 -20.58
N PHE A 7 -24.74 -8.21 -20.39
CA PHE A 7 -23.86 -7.50 -21.31
C PHE A 7 -22.69 -8.41 -21.71
N GLU A 8 -22.29 -8.35 -22.97
CA GLU A 8 -21.18 -9.13 -23.50
C GLU A 8 -20.16 -8.18 -24.13
N PHE A 9 -18.89 -8.35 -23.76
CA PHE A 9 -17.78 -7.52 -24.20
C PHE A 9 -16.74 -8.37 -24.91
N ASP A 10 -16.46 -8.05 -26.17
CA ASP A 10 -15.41 -8.72 -26.94
C ASP A 10 -14.06 -8.62 -26.22
N SER A 11 -13.55 -9.78 -25.81
CA SER A 11 -12.29 -9.93 -25.09
C SER A 11 -11.17 -10.52 -25.95
N SER A 12 -11.38 -10.65 -27.27
CA SER A 12 -10.37 -11.18 -28.18
C SER A 12 -9.08 -10.34 -28.15
N GLY A 13 -7.97 -10.96 -27.75
CA GLY A 13 -6.67 -10.29 -27.61
C GLY A 13 -6.55 -9.35 -26.41
N ILE A 14 -7.50 -9.39 -25.47
CA ILE A 14 -7.41 -8.68 -24.18
C ILE A 14 -6.65 -9.57 -23.18
N GLU A 15 -5.68 -8.97 -22.49
CA GLU A 15 -4.91 -9.60 -21.42
C GLU A 15 -5.21 -8.95 -20.06
N ILE A 16 -5.70 -7.70 -20.05
CA ILE A 16 -5.92 -6.90 -18.85
C ILE A 16 -7.39 -6.49 -18.77
N LEU A 17 -8.08 -6.91 -17.70
CA LEU A 17 -9.43 -6.48 -17.38
C LEU A 17 -9.39 -5.49 -16.21
N LYS A 18 -9.92 -4.29 -16.43
CA LYS A 18 -10.21 -3.35 -15.35
C LYS A 18 -11.72 -3.24 -15.17
N THR A 19 -12.19 -3.41 -13.95
CA THR A 19 -13.59 -3.19 -13.58
C THR A 19 -13.69 -2.14 -12.49
N THR A 20 -14.73 -1.32 -12.54
CA THR A 20 -15.00 -0.30 -11.53
C THR A 20 -16.48 -0.29 -11.18
N SER A 21 -16.80 -0.35 -9.89
CA SER A 21 -18.16 -0.24 -9.35
C SER A 21 -18.19 0.89 -8.32
N ALA A 22 -19.36 1.51 -8.17
CA ALA A 22 -19.59 2.51 -7.14
C ALA A 22 -20.13 1.89 -5.85
N SER A 23 -21.12 1.00 -5.96
CA SER A 23 -21.86 0.52 -4.80
C SER A 23 -22.33 -0.93 -4.88
N ALA A 24 -22.03 -1.62 -5.97
CA ALA A 24 -22.53 -2.96 -6.20
C ALA A 24 -21.56 -4.01 -5.68
N ASP A 25 -22.12 -5.09 -5.12
CA ASP A 25 -21.38 -6.31 -4.83
C ASP A 25 -20.87 -6.90 -6.14
N LEU A 26 -19.61 -7.31 -6.15
CA LEU A 26 -18.89 -7.73 -7.34
C LEU A 26 -18.41 -9.17 -7.19
N GLN A 27 -19.11 -10.09 -7.85
CA GLN A 27 -18.67 -11.47 -8.00
C GLN A 27 -17.93 -11.62 -9.33
N ILE A 28 -16.70 -12.15 -9.29
CA ILE A 28 -15.88 -12.41 -10.46
C ILE A 28 -15.57 -13.91 -10.50
N ASP A 29 -16.11 -14.58 -11.51
CA ASP A 29 -15.97 -16.02 -11.70
C ASP A 29 -15.21 -16.31 -13.00
N LEU A 30 -14.35 -17.33 -12.95
CA LEU A 30 -13.60 -17.78 -14.12
C LEU A 30 -14.50 -18.56 -15.10
N VAL A 31 -14.29 -18.34 -16.39
CA VAL A 31 -14.75 -19.24 -17.47
C VAL A 31 -13.58 -19.66 -18.36
N GLU A 32 -13.66 -20.85 -18.96
CA GLU A 32 -12.56 -21.42 -19.75
C GLU A 32 -12.26 -20.59 -20.99
N GLU A 33 -13.29 -20.23 -21.76
CA GLU A 33 -13.17 -19.51 -23.03
C GLU A 33 -14.34 -18.54 -23.23
N GLY A 34 -14.18 -17.61 -24.17
CA GLY A 34 -15.23 -16.70 -24.62
C GLY A 34 -14.98 -15.25 -24.24
N ASN A 35 -16.05 -14.46 -24.31
CA ASN A 35 -16.06 -13.04 -24.02
C ASN A 35 -16.20 -12.77 -22.51
N VAL A 36 -15.89 -11.54 -22.10
CA VAL A 36 -16.28 -11.10 -20.75
C VAL A 36 -17.79 -10.89 -20.76
N ILE A 37 -18.50 -11.50 -19.82
CA ILE A 37 -19.96 -11.37 -19.68
C ILE A 37 -20.27 -10.76 -18.32
N ALA A 38 -21.11 -9.73 -18.29
CA ALA A 38 -21.62 -9.14 -17.06
C ALA A 38 -23.12 -9.39 -16.92
N TYR A 39 -23.53 -9.97 -15.79
CA TYR A 39 -24.91 -9.98 -15.32
C TYR A 39 -25.04 -8.88 -14.28
N VAL A 40 -25.93 -7.93 -14.52
CA VAL A 40 -26.06 -6.71 -13.70
C VAL A 40 -27.48 -6.58 -13.19
N GLU A 41 -27.65 -6.60 -11.87
CA GLU A 41 -28.91 -6.27 -11.22
C GLU A 41 -29.03 -4.76 -11.04
N VAL A 42 -30.04 -4.17 -11.67
CA VAL A 42 -30.21 -2.71 -11.72
C VAL A 42 -31.69 -2.35 -11.70
N ASP A 43 -32.03 -1.19 -11.14
CA ASP A 43 -33.41 -0.70 -11.03
C ASP A 43 -33.92 0.08 -12.26
N SER A 44 -33.12 0.09 -13.34
CA SER A 44 -33.38 0.82 -14.58
C SER A 44 -33.27 -0.09 -15.82
N ASN A 45 -34.30 -0.05 -16.66
CA ASN A 45 -34.35 -0.84 -17.90
C ASN A 45 -33.37 -0.34 -18.97
N ASP A 46 -32.98 0.93 -18.95
CA ASP A 46 -32.13 1.53 -19.98
C ASP A 46 -30.66 1.60 -19.59
N TYR A 47 -30.30 0.98 -18.46
CA TYR A 47 -28.93 0.93 -17.98
C TYR A 47 -27.99 0.24 -18.98
N VAL A 48 -26.84 0.85 -19.25
CA VAL A 48 -25.74 0.24 -20.00
C VAL A 48 -24.43 0.63 -19.31
N PRO A 49 -23.55 -0.33 -18.94
CA PRO A 49 -22.25 -0.01 -18.40
C PRO A 49 -21.34 0.60 -19.48
N GLU A 50 -20.44 1.49 -19.10
CA GLU A 50 -19.43 2.00 -20.03
C GLU A 50 -18.35 0.95 -20.22
N ALA A 51 -17.97 0.70 -21.48
CA ALA A 51 -16.85 -0.16 -21.80
C ALA A 51 -15.91 0.50 -22.80
N GLU A 52 -14.62 0.44 -22.51
CA GLU A 52 -13.57 1.05 -23.30
C GLU A 52 -12.45 0.06 -23.53
N ARG A 53 -12.12 -0.15 -24.80
CA ARG A 53 -11.00 -0.99 -25.22
C ARG A 53 -9.82 -0.11 -25.63
N SER A 54 -8.66 -0.35 -25.03
CA SER A 54 -7.41 0.30 -25.39
C SER A 54 -6.30 -0.74 -25.52
N GLY A 55 -5.95 -1.09 -26.75
CA GLY A 55 -4.98 -2.16 -27.04
C GLY A 55 -5.42 -3.51 -26.46
N LYS A 56 -4.61 -4.04 -25.53
CA LYS A 56 -4.87 -5.30 -24.81
C LYS A 56 -5.64 -5.13 -23.50
N LYS A 57 -6.15 -3.93 -23.23
CA LYS A 57 -6.89 -3.62 -22.00
C LYS A 57 -8.36 -3.37 -22.30
N LEU A 58 -9.22 -4.00 -21.52
CA LEU A 58 -10.65 -3.73 -21.46
C LEU A 58 -10.96 -3.08 -20.12
N THR A 59 -11.60 -1.91 -20.15
CA THR A 59 -12.08 -1.22 -18.95
C THR A 59 -13.60 -1.19 -18.96
N ILE A 60 -14.24 -1.71 -17.92
CA ILE A 60 -15.68 -1.70 -17.74
C ILE A 60 -16.02 -0.88 -16.49
N ARG A 61 -16.89 0.12 -16.63
CA ARG A 61 -17.32 0.99 -15.53
C ARG A 61 -18.81 0.82 -15.29
N PHE A 62 -19.13 0.30 -14.11
CA PHE A 62 -20.48 0.16 -13.58
C PHE A 62 -20.81 1.38 -12.70
N GLN A 63 -21.13 2.50 -13.34
CA GLN A 63 -21.47 3.75 -12.66
C GLN A 63 -22.98 3.94 -12.58
N LYS A 64 -23.45 4.82 -11.68
CA LYS A 64 -24.83 5.30 -11.71
C LYS A 64 -25.04 6.05 -13.03
N GLY A 65 -25.94 5.53 -13.87
CA GLY A 65 -26.14 6.05 -15.22
C GLY A 65 -26.44 7.54 -15.19
N THR A 66 -25.59 8.35 -15.83
CA THR A 66 -25.88 9.76 -16.12
C THR A 66 -25.83 9.96 -17.63
N ASN A 67 -26.91 10.55 -18.17
CA ASN A 67 -27.10 10.97 -19.56
C ASN A 67 -27.01 9.91 -20.67
N ILE A 68 -28.17 9.35 -21.00
CA ILE A 68 -28.45 8.93 -22.38
C ILE A 68 -28.43 10.19 -23.26
N ASN A 69 -27.40 10.39 -24.08
CA ASN A 69 -27.25 11.56 -24.96
C ASN A 69 -28.14 11.44 -26.23
N ILE A 70 -29.43 11.18 -26.04
CA ILE A 70 -30.45 11.25 -27.09
C ILE A 70 -31.15 12.61 -26.96
N PRO A 71 -31.11 13.48 -27.99
CA PRO A 71 -31.61 14.86 -27.91
C PRO A 71 -33.06 15.01 -27.43
N PHE A 72 -33.87 13.96 -27.59
CA PHE A 72 -35.30 13.94 -27.24
C PHE A 72 -35.64 13.36 -25.86
N ILE A 73 -34.68 12.75 -25.15
CA ILE A 73 -34.93 12.05 -23.87
C ILE A 73 -34.05 12.56 -22.72
N LYS A 74 -33.30 13.64 -22.96
CA LYS A 74 -32.34 14.25 -22.05
C LYS A 74 -32.91 14.61 -20.66
N ASN A 75 -34.22 14.83 -20.56
CA ASN A 75 -34.92 15.26 -19.33
C ASN A 75 -35.93 14.23 -18.77
N LEU A 76 -36.00 13.00 -19.33
CA LEU A 76 -36.97 11.98 -18.89
C LEU A 76 -36.36 10.91 -17.99
N PHE A 77 -35.03 10.79 -17.94
CA PHE A 77 -34.29 9.79 -17.17
C PHE A 77 -33.36 10.46 -16.14
N ASP A 78 -33.94 11.29 -15.26
CA ASP A 78 -33.23 12.01 -14.19
C ASP A 78 -33.05 11.16 -12.91
N GLY A 79 -33.21 9.84 -13.03
CA GLY A 79 -32.94 8.86 -11.97
C GLY A 79 -31.68 8.10 -12.30
N GLY A 80 -30.59 8.39 -11.57
CA GLY A 80 -29.36 7.59 -11.69
C GLY A 80 -29.66 6.14 -11.37
N ALA A 81 -29.38 5.24 -12.31
CA ALA A 81 -29.63 3.81 -12.13
C ALA A 81 -28.79 3.28 -10.96
N ASP A 82 -29.44 2.59 -10.01
CA ASP A 82 -28.78 2.00 -8.86
C ASP A 82 -28.41 0.55 -9.18
N VAL A 83 -27.11 0.30 -9.29
CA VAL A 83 -26.57 -1.04 -9.53
C VAL A 83 -26.37 -1.73 -8.19
N LYS A 84 -26.98 -2.91 -8.03
CA LYS A 84 -26.97 -3.65 -6.75
C LYS A 84 -25.95 -4.77 -6.73
N ASN A 85 -25.95 -5.61 -7.76
CA ASN A 85 -25.10 -6.79 -7.86
C ASN A 85 -24.54 -6.89 -9.27
N ILE A 86 -23.28 -7.30 -9.37
CA ILE A 86 -22.59 -7.54 -10.63
C ILE A 86 -21.92 -8.91 -10.55
N ARG A 87 -22.29 -9.82 -11.45
CA ARG A 87 -21.57 -11.07 -11.68
C ARG A 87 -20.83 -10.99 -13.01
N LEU A 88 -19.50 -10.98 -12.94
CA LEU A 88 -18.59 -10.99 -14.09
C LEU A 88 -18.10 -12.41 -14.35
N LEU A 89 -18.37 -12.91 -15.56
CA LEU A 89 -17.71 -14.10 -16.09
C LEU A 89 -16.49 -13.64 -16.90
N VAL A 90 -15.30 -14.06 -16.46
CA VAL A 90 -14.03 -13.61 -17.03
C VAL A 90 -13.29 -14.81 -17.63
N PRO A 91 -12.90 -14.77 -18.93
CA PRO A 91 -12.23 -15.88 -19.58
C PRO A 91 -10.77 -16.02 -19.11
N ARG A 92 -10.22 -17.25 -19.18
CA ARG A 92 -8.81 -17.56 -18.87
C ARG A 92 -7.78 -16.76 -19.67
N SER A 93 -8.16 -16.15 -20.79
CA SER A 93 -7.28 -15.29 -21.58
C SER A 93 -6.85 -14.03 -20.82
N ILE A 94 -7.62 -13.59 -19.82
CA ILE A 94 -7.27 -12.48 -18.95
C ILE A 94 -6.17 -12.92 -17.99
N GLN A 95 -5.04 -12.22 -18.02
CA GLN A 95 -3.87 -12.47 -17.19
C GLN A 95 -3.74 -11.45 -16.05
N GLU A 96 -4.37 -10.28 -16.19
CA GLU A 96 -4.37 -9.25 -15.14
C GLU A 96 -5.77 -8.72 -14.86
N LEU A 97 -6.10 -8.59 -13.58
CA LEU A 97 -7.38 -8.08 -13.11
C LEU A 97 -7.18 -6.88 -12.18
N ASP A 98 -7.81 -5.75 -12.49
CA ASP A 98 -7.85 -4.53 -11.69
C ASP A 98 -9.30 -4.24 -11.27
N ALA A 99 -9.68 -4.63 -10.06
CA ALA A 99 -11.01 -4.41 -9.51
C ALA A 99 -11.00 -3.18 -8.58
N ASN A 100 -11.85 -2.21 -8.88
CA ASN A 100 -11.99 -1.00 -8.07
C ASN A 100 -13.43 -0.90 -7.60
N ASN A 101 -13.63 -0.79 -6.29
CA ASN A 101 -14.96 -0.59 -5.74
C ASN A 101 -14.94 0.51 -4.68
N ALA A 102 -16.01 1.30 -4.62
CA ALA A 102 -16.17 2.27 -3.55
C ALA A 102 -17.01 1.69 -2.40
N SER A 103 -18.02 0.87 -2.69
CA SER A 103 -18.71 0.11 -1.65
C SER A 103 -19.30 -1.19 -2.19
N GLY A 104 -19.38 -2.20 -1.34
CA GLY A 104 -19.92 -3.51 -1.67
C GLY A 104 -18.85 -4.59 -1.65
N ASP A 105 -19.29 -5.82 -1.48
CA ASP A 105 -18.39 -6.94 -1.26
C ASP A 105 -17.79 -7.42 -2.59
N ILE A 106 -16.53 -7.86 -2.57
CA ILE A 106 -15.85 -8.39 -3.75
C ILE A 106 -15.54 -9.86 -3.52
N SER A 107 -15.99 -10.73 -4.41
CA SER A 107 -15.62 -12.15 -4.39
C SER A 107 -14.92 -12.55 -5.68
N ILE A 108 -13.72 -13.12 -5.57
CA ILE A 108 -12.93 -13.63 -6.70
C ILE A 108 -12.54 -15.08 -6.42
N THR A 109 -12.85 -15.98 -7.35
CA THR A 109 -12.64 -17.42 -7.17
C THR A 109 -11.98 -18.10 -8.37
N ASP A 110 -11.09 -19.06 -8.11
CA ASP A 110 -10.55 -20.01 -9.09
C ASP A 110 -9.65 -19.44 -10.21
N PHE A 111 -8.99 -18.29 -10.00
CA PHE A 111 -8.14 -17.66 -11.02
C PHE A 111 -6.65 -18.00 -10.91
N ASP A 112 -5.99 -18.20 -12.07
CA ASP A 112 -4.53 -18.22 -12.20
C ASP A 112 -4.10 -16.96 -13.01
N LEU A 113 -3.53 -15.93 -12.35
CA LEU A 113 -3.27 -14.60 -12.93
C LEU A 113 -1.79 -14.21 -12.88
N ARG A 114 -1.32 -13.40 -13.82
CA ARG A 114 -0.05 -12.68 -13.66
C ARG A 114 -0.16 -11.63 -12.55
N GLY A 115 -1.25 -10.87 -12.54
CA GLY A 115 -1.45 -9.77 -11.59
C GLY A 115 -2.90 -9.63 -11.14
N LEU A 116 -3.10 -9.42 -9.84
CA LEU A 116 -4.39 -9.06 -9.28
C LEU A 116 -4.25 -7.80 -8.41
N LYS A 117 -4.97 -6.75 -8.79
CA LYS A 117 -5.08 -5.51 -8.04
C LYS A 117 -6.52 -5.29 -7.59
N ILE A 118 -6.70 -5.01 -6.31
CA ILE A 118 -8.01 -4.66 -5.74
C ILE A 118 -7.85 -3.39 -4.92
N ASN A 119 -8.62 -2.36 -5.27
CA ASN A 119 -8.76 -1.16 -4.45
C ASN A 119 -10.21 -1.06 -4.02
N ASN A 120 -10.46 -1.23 -2.73
CA ASN A 120 -11.77 -1.06 -2.15
C ASN A 120 -11.78 0.14 -1.21
N VAL A 121 -12.95 0.73 -0.97
CA VAL A 121 -13.11 1.69 0.13
C VAL A 121 -13.88 1.02 1.26
N SER A 122 -15.02 0.40 1.00
CA SER A 122 -15.79 -0.34 2.00
C SER A 122 -16.45 -1.61 1.43
N GLY A 123 -16.78 -2.55 2.32
CA GLY A 123 -17.22 -3.89 1.95
C GLY A 123 -16.10 -4.92 2.03
N ASP A 124 -16.47 -6.16 2.24
CA ASP A 124 -15.51 -7.23 2.49
C ASP A 124 -15.00 -7.82 1.18
N VAL A 125 -13.74 -8.24 1.18
CA VAL A 125 -13.10 -8.84 0.01
C VAL A 125 -12.73 -10.28 0.32
N LYS A 126 -13.29 -11.20 -0.47
CA LYS A 126 -12.99 -12.63 -0.41
C LYS A 126 -12.26 -13.07 -1.67
N ILE A 127 -11.05 -13.59 -1.50
CA ILE A 127 -10.26 -14.21 -2.56
C ILE A 127 -10.04 -15.67 -2.19
N GLU A 128 -10.50 -16.57 -3.06
CA GLU A 128 -10.47 -18.00 -2.80
C GLU A 128 -9.89 -18.77 -4.00
N ASN A 129 -9.02 -19.74 -3.70
CA ASN A 129 -8.46 -20.66 -4.68
C ASN A 129 -7.78 -19.99 -5.89
N CYS A 130 -7.10 -18.86 -5.67
CA CYS A 130 -6.42 -18.09 -6.71
C CYS A 130 -4.88 -18.23 -6.64
N SER A 131 -4.20 -18.17 -7.78
CA SER A 131 -2.74 -18.23 -7.90
C SER A 131 -2.22 -17.03 -8.69
N MET A 132 -1.26 -16.27 -8.16
CA MET A 132 -0.78 -15.07 -8.86
C MET A 132 0.70 -14.75 -8.70
N ASN A 133 1.31 -14.03 -9.65
CA ASN A 133 2.68 -13.54 -9.45
C ASN A 133 2.71 -12.27 -8.61
N GLU A 134 1.85 -11.31 -8.94
CA GLU A 134 1.71 -10.04 -8.24
C GLU A 134 0.31 -9.90 -7.65
N PHE A 135 0.24 -9.59 -6.35
CA PHE A 135 -0.99 -9.28 -5.66
C PHE A 135 -0.88 -7.92 -4.96
N ASN A 136 -1.84 -7.06 -5.18
CA ASN A 136 -1.93 -5.75 -4.52
C ASN A 136 -3.37 -5.50 -4.06
N PHE A 137 -3.55 -5.49 -2.74
CA PHE A 137 -4.81 -5.19 -2.09
C PHE A 137 -4.69 -3.90 -1.29
N SER A 138 -5.69 -3.05 -1.38
CA SER A 138 -5.83 -1.86 -0.53
C SER A 138 -7.30 -1.61 -0.22
N THR A 139 -7.61 -1.42 1.05
CA THR A 139 -8.96 -1.08 1.54
C THR A 139 -8.90 0.03 2.57
N VAL A 140 -10.01 0.76 2.75
CA VAL A 140 -10.16 1.71 3.87
C VAL A 140 -10.84 0.99 5.04
N SER A 141 -12.04 0.46 4.86
CA SER A 141 -12.88 -0.04 5.95
C SER A 141 -13.67 -1.31 5.59
N GLY A 142 -12.98 -2.37 5.19
CA GLY A 142 -13.58 -3.68 4.97
C GLY A 142 -12.54 -4.79 5.06
N ASP A 143 -12.96 -5.99 5.42
CA ASP A 143 -12.04 -7.06 5.79
C ASP A 143 -11.57 -7.84 4.57
N LEU A 144 -10.34 -8.35 4.63
CA LEU A 144 -9.83 -9.28 3.63
C LEU A 144 -9.86 -10.71 4.18
N THR A 145 -10.53 -11.59 3.45
CA THR A 145 -10.34 -13.04 3.56
C THR A 145 -9.61 -13.56 2.33
N PHE A 146 -8.33 -13.87 2.48
CA PHE A 146 -7.50 -14.48 1.45
C PHE A 146 -7.23 -15.94 1.83
N VAL A 147 -7.87 -16.90 1.16
CA VAL A 147 -7.87 -18.32 1.54
C VAL A 147 -7.58 -19.23 0.35
N ALA A 148 -6.86 -20.34 0.60
CA ALA A 148 -6.49 -21.31 -0.41
C ALA A 148 -5.82 -20.66 -1.66
N SER A 149 -5.25 -19.48 -1.49
CA SER A 149 -4.73 -18.63 -2.57
C SER A 149 -3.24 -18.34 -2.32
N ASN A 150 -2.45 -18.14 -3.38
CA ASN A 150 -0.99 -18.03 -3.28
C ASN A 150 -0.41 -16.97 -4.20
N TYR A 151 0.72 -16.39 -3.79
CA TYR A 151 1.41 -15.34 -4.55
C TYR A 151 2.94 -15.40 -4.42
N ARG A 152 3.64 -14.76 -5.36
CA ARG A 152 5.10 -14.50 -5.26
C ARG A 152 5.44 -13.13 -4.69
N ARG A 153 4.70 -12.09 -5.07
CA ARG A 153 4.84 -10.73 -4.52
C ARG A 153 3.47 -10.24 -4.06
N GLY A 154 3.29 -10.10 -2.75
CA GLY A 154 2.03 -9.69 -2.15
C GLY A 154 2.17 -8.36 -1.40
N LYS A 155 1.28 -7.42 -1.70
CA LYS A 155 1.10 -6.19 -0.93
C LYS A 155 -0.33 -6.11 -0.41
N PHE A 156 -0.47 -5.97 0.90
CA PHE A 156 -1.75 -5.91 1.60
C PHE A 156 -1.81 -4.63 2.41
N GLY A 157 -2.79 -3.77 2.11
CA GLY A 157 -3.00 -2.49 2.77
C GLY A 157 -4.41 -2.38 3.32
N SER A 158 -4.53 -1.93 4.58
CA SER A 158 -5.81 -1.56 5.18
C SER A 158 -5.64 -0.29 6.02
N VAL A 159 -6.72 0.47 6.20
CA VAL A 159 -6.77 1.49 7.25
C VAL A 159 -7.36 0.86 8.51
N SER A 160 -8.60 0.35 8.45
CA SER A 160 -9.30 -0.16 9.63
C SER A 160 -9.89 -1.56 9.51
N GLY A 161 -9.87 -2.17 8.33
CA GLY A 161 -10.33 -3.55 8.14
C GLY A 161 -9.24 -4.59 8.48
N ASP A 162 -9.66 -5.77 8.90
CA ASP A 162 -8.77 -6.86 9.27
C ASP A 162 -8.25 -7.59 8.03
N LEU A 163 -6.98 -7.99 8.07
CA LEU A 163 -6.30 -8.70 6.99
C LEU A 163 -6.07 -10.15 7.39
N ASN A 164 -6.88 -11.06 6.85
CA ASN A 164 -6.79 -12.47 7.18
C ASN A 164 -6.30 -13.32 6.00
N ILE A 165 -5.01 -13.69 6.05
CA ILE A 165 -4.29 -14.39 5.00
C ILE A 165 -4.03 -15.83 5.47
N LYS A 166 -4.68 -16.80 4.83
CA LYS A 166 -4.79 -18.18 5.34
C LYS A 166 -4.23 -19.22 4.36
N GLY A 167 -3.43 -20.13 4.92
CA GLY A 167 -2.97 -21.34 4.26
C GLY A 167 -1.80 -21.14 3.30
N LEU A 168 -0.92 -20.18 3.56
CA LEU A 168 0.26 -19.96 2.70
C LEU A 168 1.26 -21.12 2.84
N PRO A 169 1.69 -21.78 1.75
CA PRO A 169 2.77 -22.76 1.82
C PRO A 169 4.12 -22.06 2.02
N PRO A 170 5.09 -22.66 2.72
CA PRO A 170 6.47 -22.18 2.72
C PRO A 170 7.07 -22.22 1.30
N MET A 171 7.44 -21.06 0.76
CA MET A 171 8.09 -20.95 -0.55
C MET A 171 8.82 -19.61 -0.67
N GLU A 172 9.55 -19.44 -1.77
CA GLU A 172 10.16 -18.14 -2.07
C GLU A 172 9.10 -17.09 -2.43
N ARG A 173 8.97 -16.05 -1.61
CA ARG A 173 8.07 -14.91 -1.84
C ARG A 173 8.51 -13.63 -1.13
N ASP A 174 8.00 -12.50 -1.62
CA ASP A 174 8.04 -11.20 -0.94
C ASP A 174 6.62 -10.84 -0.46
N THR A 175 6.47 -10.55 0.82
CA THR A 175 5.19 -10.20 1.44
C THR A 175 5.30 -8.88 2.19
N SER A 176 4.40 -7.92 1.91
CA SER A 176 4.28 -6.66 2.65
C SER A 176 2.85 -6.49 3.13
N VAL A 177 2.66 -6.37 4.43
CA VAL A 177 1.36 -6.16 5.09
C VAL A 177 1.42 -4.90 5.93
N SER A 178 0.47 -4.00 5.71
CA SER A 178 0.37 -2.74 6.44
C SER A 178 -1.08 -2.43 6.80
N THR A 179 -1.31 -2.07 8.05
CA THR A 179 -2.60 -1.67 8.60
C THR A 179 -2.43 -0.46 9.52
N VAL A 180 -3.48 0.35 9.72
CA VAL A 180 -3.44 1.39 10.76
C VAL A 180 -4.02 0.82 12.05
N SER A 181 -5.28 0.39 12.03
CA SER A 181 -5.98 -0.07 13.24
C SER A 181 -6.60 -1.46 13.16
N GLY A 182 -6.72 -2.06 11.97
CA GLY A 182 -7.19 -3.44 11.83
C GLY A 182 -6.08 -4.45 12.12
N ASP A 183 -6.44 -5.67 12.50
CA ASP A 183 -5.48 -6.73 12.79
C ASP A 183 -4.98 -7.39 11.51
N ALA A 184 -3.73 -7.86 11.52
CA ALA A 184 -3.14 -8.59 10.40
C ALA A 184 -2.71 -9.99 10.83
N ILE A 185 -3.36 -11.00 10.26
CA ILE A 185 -3.14 -12.40 10.57
C ILE A 185 -2.63 -13.12 9.33
N ILE A 186 -1.41 -13.66 9.41
CA ILE A 186 -0.85 -14.56 8.40
C ILE A 186 -0.78 -15.97 8.98
N SER A 187 -1.40 -16.92 8.29
CA SER A 187 -1.37 -18.33 8.67
C SER A 187 -0.76 -19.17 7.56
N TYR A 188 0.37 -19.81 7.84
CA TYR A 188 1.04 -20.76 6.98
C TYR A 188 0.48 -22.17 7.16
N SER A 189 0.55 -22.97 6.09
CA SER A 189 0.14 -24.38 6.10
C SER A 189 1.19 -25.32 6.70
N ASP A 190 2.44 -24.87 6.79
CA ASP A 190 3.57 -25.58 7.40
C ASP A 190 4.60 -24.56 7.91
N GLU A 191 5.63 -25.01 8.62
CA GLU A 191 6.62 -24.15 9.27
C GLU A 191 7.47 -23.38 8.24
N PRO A 192 7.34 -22.04 8.17
CA PRO A 192 8.04 -21.25 7.17
C PRO A 192 9.47 -20.92 7.57
N ARG A 193 10.30 -20.57 6.59
CA ARG A 193 11.61 -19.94 6.82
C ARG A 193 11.64 -18.58 6.17
N PHE A 194 11.73 -17.53 6.98
CA PHE A 194 11.70 -16.17 6.49
C PHE A 194 12.61 -15.24 7.30
N ASP A 195 13.00 -14.15 6.65
CA ASP A 195 13.39 -12.92 7.33
C ASP A 195 12.19 -11.99 7.37
N ALA A 196 11.94 -11.37 8.52
CA ALA A 196 10.80 -10.51 8.72
C ALA A 196 11.17 -9.16 9.33
N ALA A 197 10.59 -8.09 8.80
CA ALA A 197 10.57 -6.78 9.44
C ALA A 197 9.19 -6.57 10.06
N ILE A 198 9.08 -6.66 11.38
CA ILE A 198 7.80 -6.58 12.10
C ILE A 198 7.79 -5.39 13.04
N SER A 199 6.78 -4.53 12.94
CA SER A 199 6.62 -3.36 13.81
C SER A 199 5.17 -2.99 14.07
N SER A 200 4.83 -2.77 15.34
CA SER A 200 3.58 -2.12 15.75
C SER A 200 3.91 -0.98 16.71
N VAL A 201 3.13 0.11 16.70
CA VAL A 201 3.33 1.22 17.64
C VAL A 201 2.67 0.90 18.99
N SER A 202 1.40 0.47 18.95
CA SER A 202 0.64 0.18 20.17
C SER A 202 -0.11 -1.17 20.14
N GLY A 203 -0.04 -1.92 19.03
CA GLY A 203 -0.62 -3.26 18.94
C GLY A 203 0.39 -4.34 19.31
N ASP A 204 -0.10 -5.54 19.61
CA ASP A 204 0.74 -6.67 20.01
C ASP A 204 1.27 -7.45 18.80
N VAL A 205 2.46 -8.03 18.96
CA VAL A 205 3.04 -8.95 17.99
C VAL A 205 3.05 -10.35 18.58
N SER A 206 2.33 -11.28 17.96
CA SER A 206 2.22 -12.67 18.40
C SER A 206 2.62 -13.63 17.28
N SER A 207 3.35 -14.69 17.62
CA SER A 207 3.75 -15.71 16.68
C SER A 207 3.83 -17.08 17.33
N ASP A 208 3.18 -18.09 16.73
CA ASP A 208 3.38 -19.50 17.11
C ASP A 208 4.59 -20.14 16.40
N VAL A 209 5.16 -19.40 15.44
CA VAL A 209 6.41 -19.72 14.75
C VAL A 209 7.57 -19.19 15.60
N GLY A 210 8.64 -19.98 15.71
CA GLY A 210 9.85 -19.54 16.41
C GLY A 210 10.47 -18.33 15.72
N LEU A 211 10.45 -17.17 16.39
CA LEU A 211 11.09 -15.94 15.92
C LEU A 211 12.37 -15.68 16.73
N VAL A 212 13.50 -15.65 16.04
CA VAL A 212 14.77 -15.19 16.61
C VAL A 212 14.98 -13.76 16.16
N LYS A 213 15.05 -12.84 17.13
CA LYS A 213 15.37 -11.44 16.85
C LYS A 213 16.83 -11.33 16.40
N VAL A 214 17.06 -10.84 15.18
CA VAL A 214 18.40 -10.65 14.60
C VAL A 214 18.87 -9.22 14.82
N ASP A 215 17.96 -8.25 14.63
CA ASP A 215 18.18 -6.83 14.87
C ASP A 215 16.85 -6.13 15.24
N LYS A 216 16.87 -4.85 15.61
CA LYS A 216 15.76 -3.96 16.01
C LYS A 216 14.35 -4.50 15.72
N LYS A 217 13.94 -4.45 14.46
CA LYS A 217 12.63 -4.91 13.95
C LYS A 217 12.76 -6.16 13.08
N HIS A 218 13.97 -6.72 12.99
CA HIS A 218 14.29 -7.84 12.12
C HIS A 218 14.27 -9.15 12.88
N TYR A 219 13.41 -10.06 12.43
CA TYR A 219 13.22 -11.39 12.97
C TYR A 219 13.57 -12.42 11.90
N ARG A 220 14.07 -13.57 12.34
CA ARG A 220 14.30 -14.72 11.49
C ARG A 220 13.52 -15.91 12.02
N SER A 221 12.97 -16.70 11.11
CA SER A 221 12.29 -17.94 11.45
C SER A 221 12.89 -19.16 10.72
N GLY A 222 12.95 -20.28 11.44
CA GLY A 222 13.49 -21.55 10.99
C GLY A 222 15.01 -21.60 10.84
N ASN A 223 15.54 -22.81 10.58
CA ASN A 223 16.97 -23.06 10.39
C ASN A 223 17.33 -23.07 8.89
N GLY A 224 18.38 -22.34 8.50
CA GLY A 224 18.91 -22.31 7.14
C GLY A 224 18.54 -21.04 6.37
N GLU A 225 18.72 -21.07 5.05
CA GLU A 225 18.49 -19.89 4.20
C GLU A 225 17.00 -19.49 4.19
N PRO A 226 16.72 -18.17 4.33
CA PRO A 226 15.36 -17.64 4.29
C PRO A 226 14.79 -17.81 2.89
N GLN A 227 13.57 -18.33 2.84
CA GLN A 227 12.82 -18.48 1.59
C GLN A 227 12.02 -17.20 1.32
N GLU A 228 11.41 -16.62 2.34
CA GLU A 228 10.53 -15.46 2.23
C GLU A 228 11.10 -14.21 2.92
N TYR A 229 10.78 -13.04 2.38
CA TYR A 229 10.92 -11.76 3.06
C TYR A 229 9.53 -11.23 3.45
N LEU A 230 9.30 -11.04 4.75
CA LEU A 230 8.01 -10.67 5.32
C LEU A 230 8.07 -9.33 6.03
N LYS A 231 7.44 -8.29 5.48
CA LYS A 231 7.27 -7.00 6.15
C LYS A 231 5.85 -6.89 6.72
N MET A 232 5.72 -6.70 8.02
CA MET A 232 4.43 -6.48 8.68
C MET A 232 4.50 -5.21 9.54
N SER A 233 3.61 -4.27 9.28
CA SER A 233 3.54 -3.02 10.05
C SER A 233 2.13 -2.66 10.45
N SER A 234 1.95 -2.21 11.68
CA SER A 234 0.70 -1.68 12.21
C SER A 234 0.95 -0.40 13.00
N VAL A 235 -0.09 0.44 13.15
CA VAL A 235 -0.06 1.49 14.17
C VAL A 235 -0.63 0.94 15.47
N SER A 236 -1.88 0.47 15.47
CA SER A 236 -2.56 0.03 16.69
C SER A 236 -3.21 -1.36 16.64
N GLY A 237 -3.29 -1.99 15.47
CA GLY A 237 -3.79 -3.37 15.34
C GLY A 237 -2.71 -4.41 15.64
N ASP A 238 -3.14 -5.62 15.94
CA ASP A 238 -2.27 -6.74 16.29
C ASP A 238 -1.69 -7.42 15.03
N LEU A 239 -0.44 -7.87 15.14
CA LEU A 239 0.26 -8.60 14.08
C LEU A 239 0.46 -10.04 14.52
N ILE A 240 -0.18 -10.98 13.83
CA ILE A 240 -0.21 -12.39 14.22
C ILE A 240 0.34 -13.28 13.10
N ILE A 241 1.29 -14.15 13.44
CA ILE A 241 1.87 -15.13 12.51
C ILE A 241 1.65 -16.55 13.05
N ASN A 242 1.04 -17.42 12.25
CA ASN A 242 0.75 -18.81 12.61
C ASN A 242 1.36 -19.79 11.60
N ALA A 243 1.85 -20.96 12.01
CA ALA A 243 2.40 -22.02 11.15
C ALA A 243 1.57 -23.32 11.10
N LYS A 244 0.41 -23.35 11.76
CA LYS A 244 -0.42 -24.56 11.88
C LYS A 244 -1.83 -24.37 11.32
N TYR A 245 -1.95 -23.79 10.14
CA TYR A 245 -3.24 -23.69 9.47
C TYR A 245 -3.76 -25.08 9.07
N ARG A 246 -4.89 -25.49 9.64
CA ARG A 246 -5.53 -26.80 9.39
C ARG A 246 -6.56 -26.80 8.27
N GLY A 247 -6.82 -25.66 7.65
CA GLY A 247 -7.73 -25.57 6.51
C GLY A 247 -7.04 -25.97 5.20
N THR A 248 -7.70 -25.68 4.07
CA THR A 248 -7.15 -25.97 2.75
C THR A 248 -5.90 -25.14 2.49
N PRO A 249 -4.72 -25.76 2.29
CA PRO A 249 -3.52 -25.02 1.92
C PRO A 249 -3.69 -24.42 0.52
N ALA A 250 -3.00 -23.31 0.27
CA ALA A 250 -3.00 -22.72 -1.05
C ALA A 250 -2.27 -23.59 -2.07
N LYS A 251 -2.74 -23.55 -3.31
CA LYS A 251 -2.08 -24.20 -4.45
C LYS A 251 -0.72 -23.56 -4.72
N GLU A 252 0.18 -24.27 -5.41
CA GLU A 252 1.43 -23.68 -5.88
C GLU A 252 1.17 -22.49 -6.82
N VAL A 253 2.13 -21.55 -6.86
CA VAL A 253 2.08 -20.47 -7.84
C VAL A 253 2.38 -21.04 -9.23
N LYS A 254 1.33 -21.31 -10.02
CA LYS A 254 1.46 -22.00 -11.32
C LYS A 254 2.07 -21.13 -12.42
N VAL A 255 2.08 -19.81 -12.24
CA VAL A 255 2.55 -18.91 -13.29
C VAL A 255 4.08 -18.95 -13.33
N GLU A 256 4.62 -19.52 -14.41
CA GLU A 256 6.06 -19.59 -14.63
C GLU A 256 6.67 -18.18 -14.63
N THR A 257 7.66 -17.98 -13.77
CA THR A 257 8.56 -16.82 -13.85
C THR A 257 9.54 -17.01 -15.00
N ALA A 258 9.67 -16.00 -15.86
CA ALA A 258 10.91 -15.78 -16.62
C ALA A 258 12.11 -15.70 -15.64
N PRO A 259 13.35 -15.99 -16.09
CA PRO A 259 14.39 -16.63 -15.28
C PRO A 259 14.83 -15.83 -14.06
N LYS A 260 15.32 -16.60 -13.07
CA LYS A 260 15.81 -16.23 -11.73
C LYS A 260 16.33 -14.79 -11.64
N VAL A 261 15.71 -14.02 -10.76
CA VAL A 261 16.29 -12.78 -10.23
C VAL A 261 17.53 -13.19 -9.42
N SER A 262 18.71 -12.71 -9.83
CA SER A 262 19.99 -13.00 -9.19
C SER A 262 20.06 -12.52 -7.74
N GLU A 263 20.86 -13.22 -6.93
CA GLU A 263 21.17 -12.93 -5.52
C GLU A 263 21.65 -11.49 -5.28
N GLU A 264 22.14 -10.80 -6.31
CA GLU A 264 22.56 -9.39 -6.27
C GLU A 264 21.44 -8.42 -5.86
N ARG A 265 20.16 -8.71 -6.15
CA ARG A 265 19.05 -7.81 -5.76
C ARG A 265 18.62 -7.93 -4.30
N ARG A 266 18.97 -9.02 -3.61
CA ARG A 266 18.64 -9.21 -2.18
C ARG A 266 19.62 -8.42 -1.31
N SER A 267 20.92 -8.40 -1.66
CA SER A 267 21.88 -7.49 -1.03
C SER A 267 21.52 -6.04 -1.32
N ASP A 268 21.21 -5.68 -2.57
CA ASP A 268 20.85 -4.30 -2.92
C ASP A 268 19.59 -3.81 -2.20
N ARG A 269 18.60 -4.67 -1.92
CA ARG A 269 17.37 -4.27 -1.18
C ARG A 269 17.59 -4.07 0.31
N ALA A 270 18.37 -4.93 0.97
CA ALA A 270 18.74 -4.73 2.37
C ALA A 270 19.58 -3.44 2.53
N THR A 271 20.52 -3.21 1.61
CA THR A 271 21.34 -1.99 1.57
C THR A 271 20.52 -0.74 1.17
N VAL A 272 19.47 -0.88 0.37
CA VAL A 272 18.55 0.23 0.02
C VAL A 272 17.57 0.55 1.15
N GLU A 273 17.07 -0.44 1.91
CA GLU A 273 16.21 -0.21 3.09
C GLU A 273 17.01 0.35 4.27
N GLU A 274 18.26 -0.10 4.52
CA GLU A 274 19.19 0.58 5.44
C GLU A 274 19.41 2.04 5.02
N ASN A 275 19.64 2.30 3.72
CA ASN A 275 19.85 3.66 3.20
C ASN A 275 18.59 4.55 3.26
N LEU A 276 17.37 4.00 3.14
CA LEU A 276 16.13 4.78 3.25
C LEU A 276 15.77 5.10 4.71
N GLN A 277 15.93 4.14 5.63
CA GLN A 277 15.79 4.40 7.08
C GLN A 277 16.75 5.49 7.54
N ASP A 278 17.98 5.48 7.03
CA ASP A 278 18.96 6.53 7.30
C ASP A 278 18.51 7.91 6.79
N GLN A 279 17.86 7.99 5.62
CA GLN A 279 17.40 9.25 5.07
C GLN A 279 16.15 9.79 5.78
N GLU A 280 15.21 8.93 6.16
CA GLU A 280 14.01 9.34 6.91
C GLU A 280 14.37 9.76 8.32
N THR A 281 15.26 9.01 9.00
CA THR A 281 15.83 9.38 10.29
C THR A 281 16.54 10.74 10.20
N LYS A 282 17.42 10.93 9.21
CA LYS A 282 18.12 12.21 8.99
C LYS A 282 17.16 13.38 8.75
N LYS A 283 16.05 13.17 8.02
CA LYS A 283 15.03 14.20 7.80
C LYS A 283 14.26 14.54 9.08
N ILE A 284 13.89 13.54 9.88
CA ILE A 284 13.19 13.77 11.15
C ILE A 284 14.09 14.54 12.11
N LEU A 285 15.36 14.12 12.25
CA LEU A 285 16.34 14.82 13.07
C LEU A 285 16.60 16.24 12.55
N LEU A 286 16.70 16.44 11.23
CA LEU A 286 16.86 17.77 10.64
C LEU A 286 15.66 18.69 10.93
N LEU A 287 14.43 18.20 10.77
CA LEU A 287 13.21 18.97 11.05
C LEU A 287 13.08 19.30 12.54
N PHE A 288 13.46 18.37 13.42
CA PHE A 288 13.55 18.60 14.86
C PHE A 288 14.58 19.68 15.19
N LYS A 289 15.80 19.57 14.62
CA LYS A 289 16.87 20.55 14.78
C LYS A 289 16.45 21.96 14.35
N GLU A 290 15.78 22.05 13.20
CA GLU A 290 15.21 23.29 12.65
C GLU A 290 14.02 23.84 13.46
N GLY A 291 13.57 23.14 14.51
CA GLY A 291 12.43 23.54 15.35
C GLY A 291 11.07 23.44 14.64
N LYS A 292 11.02 22.78 13.48
CA LYS A 292 9.78 22.53 12.72
C LYS A 292 9.00 21.33 13.26
N LEU A 293 9.59 20.60 14.20
CA LEU A 293 9.05 19.40 14.82
C LEU A 293 9.30 19.45 16.33
N THR A 294 8.29 19.12 17.14
CA THR A 294 8.46 19.08 18.61
C THR A 294 9.18 17.80 19.03
N LYS A 295 9.72 17.79 20.27
CA LYS A 295 10.43 16.62 20.80
C LYS A 295 9.52 15.41 20.88
N GLU A 296 8.28 15.61 21.30
CA GLU A 296 7.26 14.56 21.40
C GLU A 296 6.99 13.92 20.02
N TYR A 297 6.76 14.74 18.99
CA TYR A 297 6.52 14.23 17.63
C TYR A 297 7.77 13.61 16.98
N ALA A 298 8.97 14.10 17.30
CA ALA A 298 10.22 13.49 16.86
C ALA A 298 10.42 12.11 17.50
N VAL A 299 10.14 11.98 18.79
CA VAL A 299 10.18 10.70 19.52
C VAL A 299 9.17 9.71 18.93
N GLU A 300 7.94 10.15 18.66
CA GLU A 300 6.93 9.29 18.03
C GLU A 300 7.38 8.82 16.64
N MET A 301 7.84 9.72 15.77
CA MET A 301 8.28 9.35 14.43
C MET A 301 9.52 8.45 14.43
N LEU A 302 10.49 8.69 15.31
CA LEU A 302 11.66 7.82 15.46
C LEU A 302 11.28 6.47 16.10
N GLY A 303 10.31 6.44 17.00
CA GLY A 303 9.73 5.20 17.53
C GLY A 303 9.03 4.38 16.44
N ILE A 304 8.29 5.04 15.54
CA ILE A 304 7.71 4.42 14.34
C ILE A 304 8.80 3.87 13.42
N LEU A 305 9.97 4.51 13.33
CA LEU A 305 11.13 3.97 12.61
C LEU A 305 11.85 2.84 13.36
N GLY A 306 11.62 2.69 14.67
CA GLY A 306 12.06 1.54 15.47
C GLY A 306 13.26 1.77 16.36
N TYR A 307 13.58 3.02 16.64
CA TYR A 307 14.54 3.38 17.68
C TYR A 307 13.90 3.21 19.05
N SER A 308 14.65 2.68 20.00
CA SER A 308 14.26 2.63 21.41
C SER A 308 14.28 4.02 22.03
N GLU A 309 13.54 4.24 23.13
CA GLU A 309 13.52 5.53 23.83
C GLU A 309 14.92 6.05 24.15
N LYS A 310 15.83 5.15 24.55
CA LYS A 310 17.22 5.50 24.86
C LYS A 310 18.01 5.92 23.62
N GLU A 311 17.85 5.22 22.50
CA GLU A 311 18.50 5.61 21.23
C GLU A 311 17.97 6.96 20.72
N ILE A 312 16.67 7.19 20.86
CA ILE A 312 16.04 8.45 20.48
C ILE A 312 16.55 9.59 21.37
N GLU A 313 16.62 9.36 22.67
CA GLU A 313 17.16 10.34 23.62
C GLU A 313 18.61 10.71 23.28
N GLU A 314 19.47 9.71 23.03
CA GLU A 314 20.85 9.94 22.59
C GLU A 314 20.91 10.74 21.26
N MET A 315 20.03 10.47 20.29
CA MET A 315 19.99 11.20 19.01
C MET A 315 19.52 12.65 19.16
N LEU A 316 18.54 12.91 20.03
CA LEU A 316 17.97 14.23 20.23
C LEU A 316 18.85 15.08 21.17
N GLU A 317 19.57 14.46 22.12
CA GLU A 317 20.54 15.13 23.01
C GLU A 317 21.78 15.64 22.26
N VAL A 318 22.33 14.84 21.33
CA VAL A 318 23.47 15.25 20.48
C VAL A 318 23.14 16.51 19.68
N ASP A 319 21.89 16.66 19.23
CA ASP A 319 21.46 17.85 18.47
C ASP A 319 21.17 19.06 19.35
N GLU A 320 20.72 18.90 20.60
CA GLU A 320 20.62 20.00 21.57
C GLU A 320 22.00 20.59 21.92
N GLU A 321 23.02 19.75 22.09
CA GLU A 321 24.39 20.22 22.32
C GLU A 321 24.96 20.97 21.09
N LEU A 322 24.72 20.45 19.88
CA LEU A 322 25.13 21.12 18.64
C LEU A 322 24.39 22.44 18.41
N LYS A 323 23.13 22.56 18.84
CA LYS A 323 22.34 23.78 18.76
C LYS A 323 22.84 24.83 19.76
N LYS A 324 23.15 24.44 21.00
CA LYS A 324 23.80 25.31 21.98
C LYS A 324 25.17 25.82 21.50
N LEU A 325 25.95 24.96 20.82
CA LEU A 325 27.22 25.38 20.21
C LEU A 325 27.00 26.40 19.08
N LYS A 326 26.03 26.21 18.19
CA LYS A 326 25.74 27.18 17.12
C LYS A 326 25.24 28.51 17.65
N ASP A 327 24.29 28.49 18.59
CA ASP A 327 23.77 29.71 19.20
C ASP A 327 24.89 30.47 19.95
N SER A 328 25.84 29.76 20.57
CA SER A 328 27.00 30.40 21.20
C SER A 328 28.00 31.02 20.21
N VAL A 329 28.13 30.46 19.01
CA VAL A 329 29.01 30.98 17.95
C VAL A 329 28.37 32.19 17.25
N ASP A 330 27.06 32.15 17.01
CA ASP A 330 26.34 33.27 16.39
C ASP A 330 26.28 34.50 17.32
N VAL A 331 26.20 34.30 18.64
CA VAL A 331 26.30 35.39 19.63
C VAL A 331 27.69 36.04 19.64
N VAL A 332 28.77 35.25 19.54
CA VAL A 332 30.14 35.77 19.50
C VAL A 332 30.40 36.59 18.22
N MET A 333 29.87 36.17 17.07
CA MET A 333 30.00 36.96 15.83
C MET A 333 29.24 38.29 15.89
N THR A 334 28.08 38.33 16.56
CA THR A 334 27.33 39.60 16.72
C THR A 334 27.99 40.59 17.69
N GLU A 335 28.83 40.12 18.62
CA GLU A 335 29.58 41.01 19.52
C GLU A 335 30.85 41.57 18.85
N GLU A 336 31.54 40.80 18.00
CA GLU A 336 32.71 41.28 17.24
C GLU A 336 32.34 42.33 16.17
N ASP A 337 31.17 42.23 15.53
CA ASP A 337 30.71 43.21 14.53
C ASP A 337 30.31 44.56 15.18
N ALA A 338 29.87 44.56 16.44
CA ALA A 338 29.45 45.77 17.16
C ALA A 338 30.61 46.63 17.68
N GLU A 339 31.81 46.06 17.87
CA GLU A 339 33.01 46.82 18.28
C GLU A 339 33.75 47.48 17.09
N SER A 340 33.31 47.28 15.84
CA SER A 340 33.97 47.79 14.65
C SER A 340 33.37 49.06 14.02
N GLU A 341 32.23 49.57 14.50
CA GLU A 341 31.56 50.77 13.97
C GLU A 341 31.88 52.10 14.69
N GLU A 342 32.94 52.17 15.52
CA GLU A 342 33.38 53.42 16.16
C GLU A 342 34.76 53.91 15.64
N SER A 343 34.96 53.97 14.31
CA SER A 343 35.91 54.94 13.71
C SER A 343 35.79 55.08 12.19
N SER A 344 35.18 56.18 11.73
CA SER A 344 35.55 56.76 10.43
C SER A 344 35.19 58.24 10.38
N GLU A 345 36.24 59.07 10.32
CA GLU A 345 36.25 60.53 10.23
C GLU A 345 35.62 61.08 8.93
N GLU A 346 35.10 62.31 9.02
CA GLU A 346 34.50 63.13 7.96
C GLU A 346 35.47 63.48 6.81
N PRO A 347 34.97 63.70 5.57
CA PRO A 347 35.72 64.41 4.54
C PRO A 347 35.33 65.91 4.43
N GLU A 348 36.35 66.78 4.49
CA GLU A 348 36.30 68.23 4.24
C GLU A 348 35.77 68.59 2.83
N ALA A 349 34.95 69.65 2.75
CA ALA A 349 34.44 70.23 1.51
C ALA A 349 35.34 71.39 1.00
N PRO A 350 35.54 71.56 -0.32
CA PRO A 350 36.29 72.70 -0.85
C PRO A 350 35.42 73.97 -1.00
N GLU A 351 35.94 75.08 -0.47
CA GLU A 351 35.37 76.43 -0.56
C GLU A 351 35.32 77.00 -2.00
N LYS A 352 34.26 77.77 -2.29
CA LYS A 352 34.13 78.59 -3.51
C LYS A 352 34.85 79.94 -3.32
N PRO A 353 35.50 80.50 -4.36
CA PRO A 353 36.04 81.85 -4.30
C PRO A 353 34.93 82.91 -4.55
N LYS A 354 34.92 83.97 -3.72
CA LYS A 354 34.27 85.27 -4.04
C LYS A 354 35.34 86.25 -4.52
N SER A 355 34.94 87.11 -5.46
CA SER A 355 35.53 88.42 -5.87
C SER A 355 36.67 88.95 -4.97
N THR A 356 37.81 89.41 -5.47
CA THR A 356 38.05 90.38 -6.57
C THR A 356 39.51 90.30 -7.00
#